data_AF-A0A920NT29-F1
#
_entry.id   AF-A0A920NT29-F1
#
_cell.length_a   1.000
_cell.length_b   1.000
_cell.length_c   1.000
_cell.angle_alpha   90.00
_cell.angle_beta   90.00
_cell.angle_gamma   90.00
#
_symmetry.space_group_name_H-M   'P 1'
#
loop_
_entity.id
_entity.type
_entity.pdbx_description
1 polymer ?
#
loop_
_entity_poly.entity_id
_entity_poly.type
_entity_poly.pdbx_seq_one_letter_code
_entity_poly.pdbx_strand_id
1 'polypeptide(L)'
;MFRHQSGNFFEDRAALSKIGRPSLMTLTFGLFLFDAELDGDLGLFTANGHVQIGIEQRKGGIYYREPSHLFLNDGDGHFFDIVPSIEGAIGQTHCWPRASYSDYDKNGT
;
A
#
# COMPACT_ATOMS: atom_id res chain seq x y z
N MET A 1 -2.11 -11.84 -3.91
CA MET A 1 -0.73 -11.79 -3.39
C MET A 1 -0.16 -13.20 -3.49
N PHE A 2 1.02 -13.36 -4.08
CA PHE A 2 1.68 -14.65 -4.16
C PHE A 2 2.86 -14.69 -3.20
N ARG A 3 2.88 -15.66 -2.27
CA ARG A 3 4.04 -15.90 -1.42
C ARG A 3 4.90 -16.99 -2.05
N HIS A 4 6.18 -16.71 -2.24
CA HIS A 4 7.12 -17.74 -2.67
C HIS A 4 7.23 -18.81 -1.57
N GLN A 5 6.98 -20.06 -1.93
CA GLN A 5 7.34 -21.23 -1.13
C GLN A 5 8.52 -21.93 -1.82
N SER A 6 9.27 -22.73 -1.05
CA SER A 6 10.48 -23.40 -1.52
C SER A 6 10.36 -24.02 -2.92
N GLY A 7 11.40 -23.86 -3.73
CA GLY A 7 11.40 -24.28 -5.13
C GLY A 7 10.67 -23.27 -6.04
N ASN A 8 9.79 -23.76 -6.92
CA ASN A 8 9.05 -22.93 -7.90
C ASN A 8 7.58 -22.74 -7.51
N PHE A 9 7.23 -22.97 -6.24
CA PHE A 9 5.85 -22.90 -5.78
C PHE A 9 5.52 -21.49 -5.31
N PHE A 10 4.34 -21.02 -5.72
CA PHE A 10 3.79 -19.75 -5.27
C PHE A 10 2.40 -20.03 -4.69
N GLU A 11 2.21 -19.65 -3.43
CA GLU A 11 0.93 -19.78 -2.74
C GLU A 11 0.12 -18.49 -2.95
N ASP A 12 -1.10 -18.61 -3.48
CA ASP A 12 -2.03 -17.47 -3.51
C ASP A 12 -2.55 -17.22 -2.09
N ARG A 13 -2.12 -16.11 -1.50
CA ARG A 13 -2.60 -15.61 -0.20
C ARG A 13 -3.40 -14.33 -0.33
N ALA A 14 -3.92 -14.00 -1.53
CA ALA A 14 -4.69 -12.78 -1.76
C ALA A 14 -5.85 -12.62 -0.78
N ALA A 15 -6.64 -13.68 -0.59
CA ALA A 15 -7.80 -13.66 0.30
C ALA A 15 -7.42 -13.53 1.79
N LEU A 16 -6.27 -14.08 2.18
CA LEU A 16 -5.80 -14.08 3.57
C LEU A 16 -5.00 -12.82 3.93
N SER A 17 -4.41 -12.14 2.95
CA SER A 17 -3.54 -10.98 3.15
C SER A 17 -4.21 -9.76 3.80
N LYS A 18 -5.54 -9.72 3.88
CA LYS A 18 -6.35 -8.60 4.43
C LYS A 18 -6.21 -7.24 3.74
N ILE A 19 -5.38 -7.14 2.68
CA ILE A 19 -5.18 -5.91 1.89
C ILE A 19 -6.45 -5.48 1.14
N GLY A 20 -7.27 -6.44 0.69
CA GLY A 20 -8.33 -6.18 -0.29
C GLY A 20 -9.47 -5.27 0.19
N ARG A 21 -9.81 -5.27 1.48
CA ARG A 21 -10.86 -4.38 2.03
C ARG A 21 -10.41 -2.91 2.07
N PRO A 22 -9.27 -2.57 2.70
CA PRO A 22 -8.79 -1.18 2.75
C PRO A 22 -8.46 -0.61 1.37
N SER A 23 -7.98 -1.43 0.43
CA SER A 23 -7.66 -0.97 -0.93
C SER A 23 -8.87 -0.97 -1.90
N LEU A 24 -10.07 -1.34 -1.46
CA LEU A 24 -11.22 -1.51 -2.36
C LEU A 24 -11.72 -0.19 -2.96
N MET A 25 -11.57 0.89 -2.19
CA MET A 25 -12.09 2.22 -2.53
C MET A 25 -11.02 3.17 -3.02
N THR A 26 -9.79 2.67 -3.27
CA THR A 26 -8.66 3.47 -3.75
C THR A 26 -8.11 2.89 -5.04
N LEU A 27 -7.63 3.77 -5.92
CA LEU A 27 -6.97 3.44 -7.17
C LEU A 27 -5.46 3.65 -7.03
N THR A 28 -4.72 2.53 -7.01
CA THR A 28 -3.26 2.54 -6.87
C THR A 28 -2.56 2.77 -8.21
N PHE A 29 -1.67 3.77 -8.24
CA PHE A 29 -0.77 4.04 -9.39
C PHE A 29 0.66 3.56 -9.16
N GLY A 30 1.11 3.56 -7.91
CA GLY A 30 2.45 3.13 -7.53
C GLY A 30 2.40 2.17 -6.37
N LEU A 31 3.23 1.12 -6.42
CA LEU A 31 3.31 0.10 -5.40
C LEU A 31 4.79 -0.21 -5.11
N PHE A 32 5.16 -0.19 -3.83
CA PHE A 32 6.53 -0.45 -3.36
C PHE A 32 6.51 -1.46 -2.22
N LEU A 33 7.49 -2.36 -2.22
CA LEU A 33 7.78 -3.26 -1.11
C LEU A 33 9.06 -2.79 -0.45
N PHE A 34 9.03 -2.60 0.87
CA PHE A 34 10.19 -2.20 1.67
C PHE A 34 9.98 -2.64 3.12
N ASP A 35 11.08 -2.88 3.83
CA ASP A 35 11.05 -3.19 5.25
C ASP A 35 10.98 -1.88 6.04
N ALA A 36 9.76 -1.49 6.43
CA ALA A 36 9.50 -0.20 7.06
C ALA A 36 9.92 -0.16 8.54
N GLU A 37 9.98 -1.33 9.18
CA GLU A 37 10.19 -1.47 10.63
C GLU A 37 11.47 -2.21 11.01
N LEU A 38 12.28 -2.62 10.02
CA LEU A 38 13.57 -3.30 10.16
C LEU A 38 13.47 -4.67 10.84
N ASP A 39 12.37 -5.38 10.63
CA ASP A 39 12.13 -6.71 11.20
C ASP A 39 12.42 -7.86 10.21
N GLY A 40 12.77 -7.52 8.96
CA GLY A 40 13.04 -8.46 7.89
C GLY A 40 11.81 -8.84 7.05
N ASP A 41 10.63 -8.32 7.40
CA ASP A 41 9.38 -8.57 6.69
C ASP A 41 9.01 -7.38 5.79
N LEU A 42 8.90 -7.63 4.49
CA LEU A 42 8.56 -6.58 3.54
C LEU A 42 7.10 -6.12 3.73
N GLY A 43 6.94 -4.86 4.14
CA GLY A 43 5.70 -4.11 4.09
C GLY A 43 5.37 -3.64 2.67
N LEU A 44 4.18 -3.05 2.51
CA LEU A 44 3.62 -2.63 1.24
C LEU A 44 3.14 -1.18 1.31
N PHE A 45 3.68 -0.30 0.47
CA PHE A 45 3.17 1.05 0.29
C PHE A 45 2.46 1.22 -1.05
N THR A 46 1.30 1.87 -1.03
CA THR A 46 0.54 2.20 -2.23
C THR A 46 0.31 3.69 -2.34
N ALA A 47 0.76 4.25 -3.46
CA ALA A 47 0.46 5.63 -3.84
C ALA A 47 -0.83 5.65 -4.65
N ASN A 48 -1.86 6.29 -4.10
CA ASN A 48 -3.21 6.29 -4.67
C ASN A 48 -3.62 7.66 -5.19
N GLY A 49 -4.65 7.63 -6.04
CA GLY A 49 -5.32 8.79 -6.58
C GLY A 49 -6.32 8.39 -7.65
N HIS A 50 -7.29 9.24 -7.96
CA HIS A 50 -8.25 8.93 -9.02
C HIS A 50 -7.93 9.71 -10.31
N VAL A 51 -8.19 9.11 -11.47
CA VAL A 51 -8.00 9.78 -12.78
C VAL A 51 -9.02 10.88 -13.08
N GLN A 52 -10.15 10.90 -12.36
CA GLN A 52 -11.33 11.66 -12.76
C GLN A 52 -11.60 12.79 -11.77
N ILE A 53 -11.42 14.02 -12.23
CA ILE A 53 -11.73 15.23 -11.46
C ILE A 53 -13.24 15.28 -11.21
N GLY A 54 -13.66 15.57 -9.97
CA GLY A 54 -15.08 15.67 -9.61
C GLY A 54 -15.80 14.32 -9.51
N ILE A 55 -15.07 13.20 -9.35
CA ILE A 55 -15.67 11.86 -9.17
C ILE A 55 -16.60 11.82 -7.96
N GLU A 56 -16.34 12.61 -6.94
CA GLU A 56 -17.15 12.74 -5.73
C GLU A 56 -18.60 13.19 -6.02
N GLN A 57 -18.83 13.87 -7.14
CA GLN A 57 -20.17 14.31 -7.58
C GLN A 57 -20.96 13.18 -8.27
N ARG A 58 -20.27 12.13 -8.74
CA ARG A 58 -20.86 11.02 -9.50
C ARG A 58 -20.90 9.70 -8.73
N LYS A 59 -19.94 9.47 -7.82
CA LYS A 59 -19.88 8.29 -6.97
C LYS A 59 -19.54 8.70 -5.53
N GLY A 60 -20.47 8.45 -4.60
CA GLY A 60 -20.22 8.67 -3.18
C GLY A 60 -19.15 7.72 -2.65
N GLY A 61 -18.23 8.24 -1.83
CA GLY A 61 -17.17 7.47 -1.18
C GLY A 61 -15.89 7.29 -2.00
N ILE A 62 -15.82 7.84 -3.22
CA ILE A 62 -14.60 7.88 -4.04
C ILE A 62 -14.24 9.34 -4.26
N TYR A 63 -12.96 9.69 -4.08
CA TYR A 63 -12.48 11.06 -4.15
C TYR A 63 -11.37 11.18 -5.19
N TYR A 64 -11.25 12.35 -5.82
CA TYR A 64 -10.15 12.59 -6.75
C TYR A 64 -8.77 12.49 -6.06
N ARG A 65 -8.68 13.00 -4.83
CA ARG A 65 -7.51 12.88 -3.95
C ARG A 65 -7.76 11.74 -2.97
N GLU A 66 -6.96 10.69 -3.07
CA GLU A 66 -7.10 9.49 -2.25
C GLU A 66 -5.89 9.36 -1.32
N PRO A 67 -6.08 8.88 -0.08
CA PRO A 67 -4.96 8.64 0.80
C PRO A 67 -4.09 7.51 0.26
N SER A 68 -2.79 7.60 0.47
CA SER A 68 -1.89 6.46 0.26
C SER A 68 -2.11 5.41 1.35
N HIS A 69 -1.79 4.14 1.11
CA HIS A 69 -1.79 3.12 2.15
C HIS A 69 -0.36 2.71 2.48
N LEU A 70 -0.13 2.34 3.73
CA LEU A 70 1.09 1.73 4.21
C LEU A 70 0.66 0.52 5.03
N PHE A 71 0.98 -0.65 4.51
CA PHE A 71 0.63 -1.92 5.07
C PHE A 71 1.87 -2.56 5.69
N LEU A 72 1.84 -2.85 6.99
CA LEU A 72 2.86 -3.63 7.66
C LEU A 72 2.53 -5.11 7.59
N ASN A 73 3.53 -5.95 7.35
CA ASN A 73 3.40 -7.41 7.30
C ASN A 73 3.73 -7.99 8.68
N ASP A 74 2.89 -8.87 9.22
CA ASP A 74 3.13 -9.53 10.51
C ASP A 74 4.04 -10.77 10.44
N GLY A 75 4.77 -10.96 9.34
CA GLY A 75 5.61 -12.13 9.05
C GLY A 75 4.84 -13.39 8.62
N ASP A 76 3.56 -13.49 8.97
CA ASP A 76 2.67 -14.58 8.53
C ASP A 76 1.98 -14.28 7.20
N GLY A 77 2.19 -13.08 6.65
CA GLY A 77 1.59 -12.60 5.41
C GLY A 77 0.24 -11.93 5.61
N HIS A 78 -0.08 -11.49 6.84
CA HIS A 78 -1.21 -10.59 7.06
C HIS A 78 -0.74 -9.15 7.08
N PHE A 79 -1.50 -8.30 6.39
CA PHE A 79 -1.15 -6.90 6.25
C PHE A 79 -2.13 -6.01 7.00
N PHE A 80 -1.59 -5.00 7.67
CA PHE A 80 -2.36 -4.02 8.43
C PHE A 80 -2.08 -2.62 7.92
N ASP A 81 -3.13 -1.92 7.46
CA ASP A 81 -3.01 -0.52 7.07
C ASP A 81 -2.79 0.34 8.31
N ILE A 82 -1.60 0.93 8.42
CA ILE A 82 -1.22 1.77 9.55
C ILE A 82 -1.46 3.25 9.29
N VAL A 83 -1.78 3.65 8.06
CA VAL A 83 -2.03 5.07 7.72
C VAL A 83 -3.12 5.71 8.57
N PRO A 84 -4.25 5.04 8.89
CA PRO A 84 -5.25 5.61 9.81
C PRO A 84 -4.74 5.84 11.24
N SER A 85 -3.64 5.20 11.63
CA SER A 85 -3.08 5.19 12.99
C SER A 85 -1.86 6.09 13.15
N ILE A 86 -1.34 6.69 12.06
CA ILE A 86 -0.16 7.56 12.09
C ILE A 86 -0.52 8.98 11.63
N GLU A 87 0.00 9.98 12.33
CA GLU A 87 -0.06 11.36 11.87
C GLU A 87 1.16 11.66 10.98
N GLY A 88 0.93 12.19 9.77
CA GLY A 88 2.03 12.49 8.85
C GLY A 88 1.59 12.77 7.42
N ALA A 89 2.56 13.13 6.57
CA ALA A 89 2.31 13.46 5.16
C ALA A 89 1.70 12.30 4.35
N ILE A 90 1.92 11.06 4.79
CA ILE A 90 1.45 9.84 4.12
C ILE A 90 -0.08 9.69 4.23
N GLY A 91 -0.66 10.12 5.35
CA GLY A 91 -2.12 10.14 5.57
C GLY A 91 -2.84 11.34 4.94
N GLN A 92 -2.10 12.31 4.41
CA GLN A 92 -2.70 13.45 3.73
C GLN A 92 -3.21 13.06 2.34
N THR A 93 -4.47 13.38 2.05
CA THR A 93 -5.11 13.14 0.75
C THR A 93 -4.48 13.99 -0.35
N HIS A 94 -3.67 13.35 -1.18
CA HIS A 94 -3.06 13.95 -2.37
C HIS A 94 -3.40 13.09 -3.59
N CYS A 95 -3.30 13.65 -4.79
CA CYS A 95 -3.25 12.84 -6.00
C CYS A 95 -1.79 12.50 -6.28
N TRP A 96 -1.36 11.26 -6.05
CA TRP A 96 0.00 10.83 -6.32
C TRP A 96 0.04 10.09 -7.68
N PRO A 97 0.39 10.76 -8.80
CA PRO A 97 0.50 10.09 -10.10
C PRO A 97 1.72 9.14 -10.17
N ARG A 98 2.62 9.22 -9.18
CA ARG A 98 3.84 8.42 -9.09
C ARG A 98 4.32 8.41 -7.65
N ALA A 99 4.97 7.32 -7.25
CA ALA A 99 5.87 7.29 -6.10
C ALA A 99 7.19 6.64 -6.55
N SER A 100 8.24 6.83 -5.75
CA SER A 100 9.55 6.21 -5.95
C SER A 100 10.18 6.00 -4.58
N TYR A 101 10.79 4.85 -4.39
CA TYR A 101 11.53 4.50 -3.17
C TYR A 101 13.02 4.35 -3.51
N SER A 102 13.91 4.84 -2.64
CA SER A 102 15.35 4.74 -2.81
C SER A 102 16.07 4.87 -1.47
N ASP A 103 16.94 3.91 -1.19
CA ASP A 103 17.94 3.95 -0.11
C ASP A 103 19.00 5.01 -0.45
N TYR A 104 18.85 6.21 0.10
CA TYR A 104 19.75 7.32 -0.20
C TYR A 104 21.04 7.27 0.64
N ASP A 105 20.99 6.68 1.84
CA ASP A 105 22.12 6.67 2.79
C ASP A 105 22.91 5.34 2.79
N LYS A 106 22.49 4.37 1.95
CA LYS A 106 23.12 3.06 1.73
C LYS A 106 23.15 2.19 2.98
N ASN A 107 22.17 2.35 3.86
CA ASN A 107 22.12 1.59 5.11
C ASN A 107 21.27 0.30 4.99
N GLY A 108 20.68 0.03 3.82
CA GLY A 108 19.82 -1.12 3.57
C GLY A 108 18.32 -0.86 3.74
N THR A 109 17.88 0.41 3.81
CA THR A 109 16.46 0.85 3.89
C THR A 109 16.09 1.98 2.96
#